data_AF-A0A399NQP4-F1
#
_entry.id   AF-A0A399NQP4-F1
#
_cell.length_a   1.000
_cell.length_b   1.000
_cell.length_c   1.000
_cell.angle_alpha   90.00
_cell.angle_beta   90.00
_cell.angle_gamma   90.00
#
_symmetry.space_group_name_H-M   'P 1'
#
loop_
_entity.id
_entity.type
_entity.pdbx_description
1 polymer ?
#
loop_
_entity_poly.entity_id
_entity_poly.type
_entity_poly.pdbx_seq_one_letter_code
_entity_poly.pdbx_strand_id
1 'polypeptide(L)'
;SHRLSPDAPVPVIEVEESLPRAGGAGLVATMLARDGHDVRLVTVLSDDRHSATLRACLDRIEVVAGPSGAPTPVKTRVRADGHAIARIDEGCAPPPTPAATDEML
;
A
#
# COMPACT_ATOMS: atom_id res chain seq x y z
N SER A 1 -13.63 9.40 20.02
CA SER A 1 -13.36 9.30 21.48
C SER A 1 -12.25 10.27 21.90
N HIS A 2 -12.50 11.24 22.78
CA HIS A 2 -11.47 12.16 23.30
C HIS A 2 -10.77 11.57 24.54
N ARG A 3 -9.96 10.51 24.36
CA ARG A 3 -9.10 9.96 25.42
C ARG A 3 -7.65 10.34 25.16
N LEU A 4 -6.93 10.73 26.21
CA LEU A 4 -5.47 10.92 26.19
C LEU A 4 -4.79 9.69 26.78
N SER A 5 -3.56 9.41 26.34
CA SER A 5 -2.74 8.36 26.93
C SER A 5 -2.37 8.72 28.38
N PRO A 6 -2.38 7.77 29.33
CA PRO A 6 -1.88 8.02 30.68
C PRO A 6 -0.36 8.26 30.73
N ASP A 7 0.38 7.77 29.72
CA ASP A 7 1.84 7.79 29.70
C ASP A 7 2.44 9.05 29.04
N ALA A 8 1.64 9.80 28.27
CA ALA A 8 2.05 11.01 27.57
C ALA A 8 0.84 11.82 27.09
N PRO A 9 0.96 13.15 26.86
CA PRO A 9 -0.13 14.00 26.34
C PRO A 9 -0.36 13.78 24.84
N VAL A 10 -0.69 12.55 24.45
CA VAL A 10 -0.96 12.12 23.07
C VAL A 10 -2.38 11.53 22.96
N PRO A 11 -3.07 11.70 21.82
CA PRO A 11 -4.41 11.15 21.63
C PRO A 11 -4.37 9.62 21.53
N VAL A 12 -5.38 8.96 22.11
CA VAL A 12 -5.66 7.54 21.86
C VAL A 12 -6.66 7.44 20.72
N ILE A 13 -6.24 6.79 19.63
CA ILE A 13 -7.09 6.55 18.45
C ILE A 13 -7.59 5.11 18.49
N GLU A 14 -8.91 4.95 18.45
CA GLU A 14 -9.56 3.66 18.24
C GLU A 14 -9.81 3.48 16.73
N VAL A 15 -9.40 2.35 16.17
CA VAL A 15 -9.52 2.10 14.73
C VAL A 15 -10.90 1.52 14.44
N GLU A 16 -11.78 2.32 13.84
CA GLU A 16 -13.12 1.88 13.43
C GLU A 16 -13.10 1.19 12.05
N GLU A 17 -12.29 1.71 11.12
CA GLU A 17 -12.22 1.20 9.75
C GLU A 17 -10.78 1.26 9.22
N SER A 18 -10.42 0.30 8.37
CA SER A 18 -9.18 0.31 7.58
C SER A 18 -9.53 0.16 6.10
N LEU A 19 -9.10 1.13 5.29
CA LEU A 19 -9.39 1.20 3.86
C LEU A 19 -8.09 1.03 3.05
N PRO A 20 -7.66 -0.22 2.79
CA PRO A 20 -6.47 -0.47 1.98
C PRO A 20 -6.70 -0.03 0.53
N ARG A 21 -5.65 0.51 -0.09
CA ARG A 21 -5.65 0.93 -1.50
C ARG A 21 -4.26 0.73 -2.08
N ALA A 22 -4.19 0.40 -3.36
CA ALA A 22 -2.93 0.43 -4.08
C ALA A 22 -2.36 1.86 -4.13
N GLY A 23 -1.06 1.99 -3.88
CA GLY A 23 -0.32 3.25 -3.99
C GLY A 23 0.60 3.26 -5.20
N GLY A 24 1.29 4.39 -5.44
CA GLY A 24 2.32 4.51 -6.47
C GLY A 24 1.83 4.05 -7.86
N ALA A 25 2.59 3.17 -8.51
CA ALA A 25 2.22 2.61 -9.80
C ALA A 25 0.88 1.86 -9.78
N GLY A 26 0.55 1.18 -8.67
CA GLY A 26 -0.75 0.50 -8.52
C GLY A 26 -1.94 1.46 -8.46
N LEU A 27 -1.75 2.67 -7.90
CA LEU A 27 -2.78 3.72 -7.96
C LEU A 27 -3.00 4.18 -9.41
N VAL A 28 -1.92 4.44 -10.14
CA VAL A 28 -1.98 4.86 -11.55
C VAL A 28 -2.70 3.80 -12.38
N ALA A 29 -2.32 2.53 -12.24
CA ALA A 29 -2.96 1.42 -12.93
C ALA A 29 -4.47 1.33 -12.61
N THR A 30 -4.84 1.51 -11.34
CA THR A 30 -6.25 1.54 -10.91
C THR A 30 -7.04 2.68 -11.54
N MET A 31 -6.44 3.87 -11.66
CA MET A 31 -7.11 5.01 -12.30
C MET A 31 -7.31 4.76 -13.80
N LEU A 32 -6.27 4.32 -14.51
CA LEU A 32 -6.35 4.03 -15.94
C LEU A 32 -7.38 2.92 -16.25
N ALA A 33 -7.41 1.86 -15.45
CA ALA A 33 -8.39 0.78 -15.61
C ALA A 33 -9.83 1.28 -15.36
N ARG A 34 -10.03 2.19 -14.39
CA ARG A 34 -11.34 2.82 -14.14
C ARG A 34 -11.80 3.71 -15.29
N ASP A 35 -10.86 4.35 -15.97
CA ASP A 35 -11.13 5.15 -17.16
C ASP A 35 -11.40 4.30 -18.42
N GLY A 36 -11.35 2.96 -18.30
CA GLY A 36 -11.70 2.01 -19.37
C GLY A 36 -10.52 1.59 -20.25
N HIS A 37 -9.28 1.88 -19.83
CA HIS A 37 -8.09 1.40 -20.52
C HIS A 37 -7.79 -0.07 -20.15
N ASP A 38 -7.23 -0.80 -21.11
CA ASP A 38 -6.60 -2.09 -20.83
C ASP A 38 -5.22 -1.84 -20.20
N VAL A 39 -4.99 -2.36 -19.00
CA VAL A 39 -3.82 -2.05 -18.18
C VAL A 39 -3.18 -3.33 -17.68
N ARG A 40 -1.91 -3.52 -18.04
CA ARG A 40 -1.01 -4.50 -17.42
C ARG A 40 0.01 -3.78 -16.55
N LEU A 41 0.09 -4.15 -15.28
CA LEU A 41 1.07 -3.62 -14.34
C LEU A 41 2.23 -4.59 -14.19
N VAL A 42 3.38 -4.22 -14.74
CA VAL A 42 4.66 -4.89 -14.49
C VAL A 42 5.32 -4.24 -13.27
N THR A 43 5.57 -5.02 -12.23
CA THR A 43 6.12 -4.52 -10.96
C THR A 43 6.92 -5.62 -10.24
N VAL A 44 7.38 -5.32 -9.03
CA VAL A 44 7.78 -6.35 -8.07
C VAL A 44 6.82 -6.40 -6.90
N LEU A 45 6.73 -7.57 -6.28
CA LEU A 45 5.95 -7.82 -5.07
C LEU A 45 6.76 -8.64 -4.05
N SER A 46 6.51 -8.39 -2.78
CA SER A 46 7.09 -9.15 -1.67
C SER A 46 6.27 -10.40 -1.38
N ASP A 47 6.84 -11.33 -0.61
CA ASP A 47 6.12 -12.49 -0.08
C ASP A 47 5.68 -12.21 1.36
N ASP A 48 4.73 -11.26 1.52
CA ASP A 48 4.21 -10.87 2.82
C ASP A 48 2.69 -10.58 2.78
N ARG A 49 2.08 -10.40 3.95
CA ARG A 49 0.64 -10.11 4.10
C ARG A 49 0.20 -8.81 3.41
N HIS A 50 1.10 -7.84 3.28
CA HIS A 50 0.80 -6.55 2.68
C HIS A 50 0.75 -6.67 1.16
N SER A 51 1.61 -7.52 0.58
CA SER A 51 1.55 -7.93 -0.82
C SER A 51 0.22 -8.63 -1.16
N ALA A 52 -0.26 -9.53 -0.28
CA ALA A 52 -1.57 -10.15 -0.46
C ALA A 52 -2.72 -9.11 -0.46
N THR A 53 -2.68 -8.15 0.48
CA THR A 53 -3.63 -7.02 0.51
C THR A 53 -3.54 -6.16 -0.75
N LEU A 54 -2.32 -5.88 -1.23
CA LEU A 54 -2.08 -5.10 -2.44
C LEU A 54 -2.63 -5.81 -3.67
N ARG A 55 -2.43 -7.13 -3.79
CA ARG A 55 -3.02 -7.94 -4.87
C ARG A 55 -4.54 -7.87 -4.86
N ALA A 56 -5.17 -7.93 -3.68
CA ALA A 56 -6.62 -7.77 -3.56
C ALA A 56 -7.09 -6.37 -3.99
N CYS A 57 -6.29 -5.32 -3.76
CA CYS A 57 -6.60 -3.96 -4.24
C CYS A 57 -6.42 -3.80 -5.76
N LEU A 58 -5.74 -4.73 -6.43
CA LEU A 58 -5.44 -4.73 -7.86
C LEU A 58 -6.22 -5.83 -8.60
N ASP A 59 -7.31 -6.34 -8.02
CA ASP A 59 -8.08 -7.51 -8.50
C ASP A 59 -8.54 -7.43 -9.96
N ARG A 60 -8.72 -6.21 -10.50
CA ARG A 60 -9.16 -5.95 -11.88
C ARG A 60 -8.02 -5.59 -12.84
N ILE A 61 -6.78 -5.68 -12.39
CA ILE A 61 -5.60 -5.31 -13.17
C ILE A 61 -4.76 -6.56 -13.36
N GLU A 62 -4.32 -6.82 -14.58
CA GLU A 62 -3.36 -7.89 -14.81
C GLU A 62 -2.00 -7.47 -14.23
N VAL A 63 -1.49 -8.25 -13.28
CA VAL A 63 -0.22 -7.97 -12.61
C VAL A 63 0.81 -9.02 -12.97
N VAL A 64 1.89 -8.57 -13.59
CA VAL A 64 3.11 -9.34 -13.80
C VAL A 64 4.11 -8.90 -12.74
N ALA A 65 4.54 -9.82 -11.87
CA ALA A 65 5.35 -9.48 -10.71
C ALA A 65 6.61 -10.34 -10.58
N GLY A 66 7.76 -9.68 -10.51
CA GLY A 66 9.00 -10.28 -10.02
C GLY A 66 9.15 -10.20 -8.49
N PRO A 67 10.15 -10.87 -7.90
CA PRO A 67 10.42 -10.80 -6.47
C PRO A 67 11.00 -9.44 -6.07
N SER A 68 10.42 -8.81 -5.05
CA SER A 68 10.90 -7.49 -4.57
C SER A 68 12.24 -7.55 -3.85
N GLY A 69 12.56 -8.65 -3.15
CA GLY A 69 13.73 -8.73 -2.27
C GLY A 69 13.69 -7.77 -1.06
N ALA A 70 12.58 -7.08 -0.83
CA ALA A 70 12.33 -6.16 0.28
C ALA A 70 10.90 -6.33 0.80
N PRO A 71 10.57 -5.87 2.02
CA PRO A 71 9.19 -5.84 2.51
C PRO A 71 8.30 -4.90 1.69
N THR A 72 7.00 -5.19 1.62
CA THR A 72 6.04 -4.31 0.92
C THR A 72 6.00 -2.94 1.63
N PRO A 73 6.24 -1.82 0.92
CA PRO A 73 6.16 -0.50 1.53
C PRO A 73 4.71 -0.10 1.79
N VAL A 74 4.40 0.25 3.04
CA VAL A 74 3.06 0.66 3.47
C VAL A 74 3.08 2.07 4.03
N LYS A 75 2.10 2.88 3.63
CA LYS A 75 1.89 4.26 4.10
C LYS A 75 0.51 4.37 4.75
N THR A 76 0.43 4.09 6.05
CA THR A 76 -0.83 4.15 6.80
C THR A 76 -1.10 5.59 7.24
N ARG A 77 -2.23 6.16 6.84
CA ARG A 77 -2.65 7.52 7.23
C ARG A 77 -3.73 7.42 8.29
N VAL A 78 -3.39 7.78 9.52
CA VAL A 78 -4.35 7.82 10.63
C VAL A 78 -5.13 9.13 10.54
N ARG A 79 -6.46 9.01 10.53
CA ARG A 79 -7.39 10.15 10.48
C ARG A 79 -8.44 10.01 11.57
N ALA A 80 -8.88 11.13 12.12
CA ALA A 80 -9.99 11.20 13.07
C ALA A 80 -10.79 12.47 12.78
N ASP A 81 -12.12 12.37 12.77
CA ASP A 81 -13.04 13.49 12.50
C ASP A 81 -12.67 14.30 11.26
N GLY A 82 -12.27 13.62 10.18
CA GLY A 82 -11.83 14.23 8.90
C GLY A 82 -10.39 14.77 8.88
N HIS A 83 -9.73 14.90 10.03
CA HIS A 83 -8.39 15.47 10.15
C HIS A 83 -7.30 14.40 10.06
N ALA A 84 -6.17 14.75 9.47
CA ALA A 84 -4.98 13.89 9.49
C ALA A 84 -4.28 14.00 10.85
N ILE A 85 -4.06 12.86 11.50
CA ILE A 85 -3.42 12.79 12.82
C ILE A 85 -1.96 12.38 12.67
N ALA A 86 -1.70 11.29 11.95
CA ALA A 86 -0.36 10.77 11.78
C ALA A 86 -0.22 10.00 10.46
N ARG A 87 1.03 9.79 10.06
CA ARG A 87 1.39 8.83 9.03
C ARG A 87 2.40 7.83 9.60
N ILE A 88 2.13 6.54 9.39
CA ILE A 88 3.00 5.45 9.79
C ILE A 88 3.53 4.82 8.51
N ASP A 89 4.85 4.73 8.42
CA ASP A 89 5.56 4.19 7.27
C ASP A 89 6.23 2.86 7.68
N GLU A 90 5.84 1.76 7.04
CA GLU A 90 6.39 0.41 7.27
C GLU A 90 7.10 -0.07 6.00
N GLY A 91 8.23 -0.77 6.14
CA GLY A 91 8.94 -1.36 4.97
C GLY A 91 9.47 -0.34 3.95
N CYS A 92 9.69 0.92 4.35
CA CYS A 92 10.02 2.01 3.43
C CYS A 92 11.52 2.29 3.25
N ALA A 93 12.38 1.35 3.64
CA ALA A 93 13.81 1.44 3.33
C ALA A 93 14.03 1.37 1.80
N PRO A 94 15.09 1.96 1.25
CA PRO A 94 15.41 1.84 -0.16
C PRO A 94 15.50 0.35 -0.56
N PRO A 95 14.66 -0.13 -1.47
CA PRO A 95 14.74 -1.52 -1.92
C PRO A 95 15.98 -1.71 -2.81
N PRO A 96 16.50 -2.93 -2.92
CA PRO A 96 17.50 -3.24 -3.95
C PRO A 96 16.88 -3.07 -5.33
N THR A 97 17.72 -2.89 -6.35
CA THR A 97 17.26 -2.99 -7.74
C THR A 97 16.75 -4.41 -7.98
N PRO A 98 15.48 -4.60 -8.39
CA PRO A 98 14.95 -5.92 -8.63
C PRO A 98 15.56 -6.54 -9.89
N ALA A 99 15.71 -7.86 -9.90
CA ALA A 99 16.01 -8.60 -11.12
C ALA A 99 14.73 -8.69 -11.98
N ALA A 100 14.81 -8.30 -13.25
CA ALA A 100 13.73 -8.54 -14.20
C ALA A 100 13.69 -10.02 -14.57
N THR A 101 12.49 -10.61 -14.60
CA THR A 101 12.26 -11.96 -15.11
C THR A 101 11.79 -11.89 -16.57
N ASP A 102 11.88 -13.01 -17.30
CA ASP A 102 11.43 -13.06 -18.70
C ASP A 102 9.93 -12.74 -18.84
N GLU A 103 9.12 -13.04 -17.83
CA GLU A 103 7.70 -12.69 -17.81
C GLU A 103 7.46 -11.18 -17.75
N MET A 104 8.41 -10.40 -17.23
CA MET A 104 8.32 -8.94 -17.09
C MET A 104 8.68 -8.16 -18.37
N LEU A 105 9.08 -8.85 -19.45
CA LEU A 105 9.48 -8.28 -20.75
C LEU A 105 8.37 -8.40 -21.79
#